data_AF-A0A507WEG4-F1
#
_entry.id   AF-A0A507WEG4-F1
#
_cell.length_a   1.000
_cell.length_b   1.000
_cell.length_c   1.000
_cell.angle_alpha   90.00
_cell.angle_beta   90.00
_cell.angle_gamma   90.00
#
_symmetry.space_group_name_H-M   'P 1'
#
loop_
_entity.id
_entity.type
_entity.pdbx_description
1 polymer ?
#
loop_
_entity_poly.entity_id
_entity_poly.type
_entity_poly.pdbx_seq_one_letter_code
_entity_poly.pdbx_strand_id
1 'polypeptide(L)'
;MRKIIKSMDDMPRNFDISKYRNMDKISAFDWHILLARRHTLLFYIEAGINECNRYTLEKKPDLDKQEEYLLELLNLTLENPLNCSDEPYIGISEKYGIASDGRASLGYFLNKKAIYQIEGWDLMFFYDSWRRYGNYTTAEDGRLQIPIDDLHKTAIDNFSKEGKSLLRGMYPILVNPYYPNNEIFDALGEELRLIRKKFKIGKTTRQITYQDLLKWSSYKVLAYFDLKLWELLHGTKTTKTVICRALYDKGEYGEDNLRKSVEPLLHQLMYADCIDSSDESEWSIHDALAALAREEIGKNPAKYFPE
;
A
#
# COMPACT_ATOMS: atom_id res chain seq x y z
N MET A 1 24.85 3.09 21.08
CA MET A 1 23.93 2.52 22.09
C MET A 1 22.61 3.29 21.95
N ARG A 2 21.47 2.64 21.66
CA ARG A 2 20.20 3.34 21.43
C ARG A 2 19.69 3.98 22.73
N LYS A 3 19.22 5.23 22.67
CA LYS A 3 18.59 5.90 23.83
C LYS A 3 17.30 5.17 24.21
N ILE A 4 17.12 4.87 25.49
CA ILE A 4 15.91 4.20 26.00
C ILE A 4 14.93 5.24 26.54
N ILE A 5 13.71 5.25 26.01
CA ILE A 5 12.60 6.11 26.45
C ILE A 5 11.84 5.39 27.57
N LYS A 6 11.83 5.99 28.77
CA LYS A 6 11.25 5.41 29.99
C LYS A 6 10.09 6.23 30.58
N SER A 7 9.87 7.45 30.08
CA SER A 7 8.74 8.31 30.46
C SER A 7 7.87 8.65 29.25
N MET A 8 6.61 9.00 29.52
CA MET A 8 5.72 9.59 28.51
C MET A 8 6.21 10.95 28.03
N ASP A 9 6.94 11.70 28.85
CA ASP A 9 7.44 13.04 28.51
C ASP A 9 8.51 13.03 27.41
N ASP A 10 9.14 11.87 27.21
CA ASP A 10 10.17 11.64 26.19
C ASP A 10 9.57 11.16 24.85
N MET A 11 8.25 11.00 24.75
CA MET A 11 7.55 10.60 23.54
C MET A 11 7.47 11.75 22.51
N PRO A 12 7.23 11.46 21.21
CA PRO A 12 6.96 12.49 20.22
C PRO A 12 5.87 13.45 20.69
N ARG A 13 6.17 14.76 20.73
CA ARG A 13 5.26 15.79 21.28
C ARG A 13 3.92 15.88 20.55
N ASN A 14 3.91 15.54 19.26
CA ASN A 14 2.72 15.53 18.41
C ASN A 14 1.98 14.19 18.44
N PHE A 15 2.46 13.17 19.14
CA PHE A 15 1.71 11.93 19.30
C PHE A 15 0.57 12.13 20.30
N ASP A 16 -0.65 11.83 19.85
CA ASP A 16 -1.85 11.85 20.66
C ASP A 16 -2.78 10.72 20.22
N ILE A 17 -3.06 9.79 21.14
CA ILE A 17 -3.92 8.63 20.89
C ILE A 17 -5.35 9.03 20.51
N SER A 18 -5.81 10.22 20.91
CA SER A 18 -7.15 10.73 20.59
C SER A 18 -7.35 10.94 19.09
N LYS A 19 -6.27 11.18 18.33
CA LYS A 19 -6.27 11.31 16.87
C LYS A 19 -6.63 10.01 16.15
N TYR A 20 -6.57 8.87 16.85
CA TYR A 20 -6.86 7.54 16.32
C TYR A 20 -8.25 7.01 16.73
N ARG A 21 -9.11 7.85 17.34
CA ARG A 21 -10.40 7.42 17.92
C ARG A 21 -11.43 6.79 16.96
N ASN A 22 -11.26 6.96 15.65
CA ASN A 22 -12.18 6.47 14.62
C ASN A 22 -11.57 5.33 13.76
N MET A 23 -10.52 4.65 14.23
CA MET A 23 -9.91 3.56 13.47
C MET A 23 -10.86 2.41 13.15
N ASP A 24 -11.89 2.23 13.97
CA ASP A 24 -12.96 1.22 13.80
C ASP A 24 -13.90 1.54 12.63
N LYS A 25 -13.88 2.78 12.13
CA LYS A 25 -14.71 3.24 11.00
C LYS A 25 -13.95 3.28 9.67
N ILE A 26 -12.66 2.98 9.70
CA ILE A 26 -11.80 2.99 8.52
C ILE A 26 -12.20 1.83 7.62
N SER A 27 -12.40 2.12 6.34
CA SER A 27 -12.74 1.14 5.34
C SER A 27 -11.56 0.22 5.03
N ALA A 28 -11.80 -0.93 4.40
CA ALA A 28 -10.69 -1.82 4.02
C ALA A 28 -9.72 -1.12 3.06
N PHE A 29 -10.26 -0.29 2.16
CA PHE A 29 -9.48 0.54 1.25
C PHE A 29 -8.62 1.58 2.00
N ASP A 30 -9.20 2.31 2.94
CA ASP A 30 -8.47 3.32 3.71
C ASP A 30 -7.38 2.67 4.58
N TRP A 31 -7.64 1.51 5.18
CA TRP A 31 -6.62 0.73 5.90
C TRP A 31 -5.42 0.39 5.00
N HIS A 32 -5.70 0.00 3.76
CA HIS A 32 -4.67 -0.32 2.78
C HIS A 32 -3.80 0.91 2.45
N ILE A 33 -4.41 2.07 2.19
CA ILE A 33 -3.69 3.33 1.94
C ILE A 33 -2.83 3.72 3.14
N LEU A 34 -3.42 3.69 4.34
CA LEU A 34 -2.75 4.11 5.57
C LEU A 34 -1.53 3.24 5.90
N LEU A 35 -1.62 1.93 5.65
CA LEU A 35 -0.48 1.03 5.81
C LEU A 35 0.56 1.24 4.71
N ALA A 36 0.15 1.37 3.45
CA ALA A 36 1.08 1.61 2.33
C ALA A 36 1.96 2.85 2.57
N ARG A 37 1.40 3.94 3.10
CA ARG A 37 2.16 5.14 3.46
C ARG A 37 3.21 4.91 4.54
N ARG A 38 2.85 4.17 5.58
CA ARG A 38 3.76 3.83 6.68
C ARG A 38 4.88 2.92 6.19
N HIS A 39 4.59 2.04 5.23
CA HIS A 39 5.62 1.26 4.54
C HIS A 39 6.56 2.09 3.70
N THR A 40 6.05 3.06 2.93
CA THR A 40 6.90 4.02 2.22
C THR A 40 7.83 4.74 3.20
N LEU A 41 7.30 5.23 4.31
CA LEU A 41 8.12 5.89 5.33
C LEU A 41 9.13 4.92 5.99
N LEU A 42 8.74 3.68 6.28
CA LEU A 42 9.64 2.64 6.78
C LEU A 42 10.79 2.38 5.81
N PHE A 43 10.46 2.20 4.52
CA PHE A 43 11.43 1.98 3.46
C PHE A 43 12.41 3.15 3.36
N TYR A 44 11.91 4.38 3.42
CA TYR A 44 12.77 5.56 3.44
C TYR A 44 13.67 5.66 4.66
N ILE A 45 13.18 5.28 5.84
CA ILE A 45 13.97 5.27 7.07
C ILE A 45 15.07 4.20 7.02
N GLU A 46 14.76 3.00 6.52
CA GLU A 46 15.68 1.85 6.54
C GLU A 46 16.69 1.87 5.38
N ALA A 47 16.23 2.14 4.15
CA ALA A 47 17.10 2.20 2.98
C ALA A 47 17.77 3.58 2.82
N GLY A 48 17.16 4.64 3.36
CA GLY A 48 17.56 6.01 3.07
C GLY A 48 17.02 6.49 1.72
N ILE A 49 16.75 7.79 1.62
CA ILE A 49 16.13 8.42 0.43
C ILE A 49 17.01 8.26 -0.82
N ASN A 50 18.33 8.22 -0.65
CA ASN A 50 19.28 8.03 -1.75
C ASN A 50 19.14 6.69 -2.48
N GLU A 51 18.76 5.62 -1.79
CA GLU A 51 18.50 4.32 -2.42
C GLU A 51 17.21 4.36 -3.24
N CYS A 52 16.26 5.20 -2.83
CA CYS A 52 14.94 5.34 -3.44
C CYS A 52 14.98 6.22 -4.71
N ASN A 53 15.84 7.24 -4.71
CA ASN A 53 16.03 8.17 -5.84
C ASN A 53 17.03 7.67 -6.91
N ARG A 54 17.45 6.39 -6.88
CA ARG A 54 18.41 5.83 -7.86
C ARG A 54 17.97 5.99 -9.33
N TYR A 55 16.70 6.30 -9.59
CA TYR A 55 16.12 6.36 -10.93
C TYR A 55 15.76 7.77 -11.43
N THR A 56 15.88 8.83 -10.60
CA THR A 56 15.21 10.11 -10.92
C THR A 56 16.06 11.38 -10.79
N LEU A 57 17.24 11.36 -10.16
CA LEU A 57 18.01 12.61 -9.94
C LEU A 57 19.52 12.46 -10.23
N GLU A 58 20.05 13.41 -11.02
CA GLU A 58 21.49 13.57 -11.27
C GLU A 58 22.27 14.10 -10.05
N LYS A 59 21.57 14.58 -9.00
CA LYS A 59 22.18 15.07 -7.75
C LYS A 59 21.61 14.31 -6.55
N LYS A 60 22.51 13.71 -5.76
CA LYS A 60 22.18 13.13 -4.45
C LYS A 60 21.64 14.24 -3.54
N PRO A 61 20.44 14.10 -2.94
CA PRO A 61 19.96 15.05 -1.95
C PRO A 61 20.92 15.11 -0.75
N ASP A 62 21.11 16.32 -0.23
CA ASP A 62 21.85 16.59 1.00
C ASP A 62 21.29 15.78 2.18
N LEU A 63 22.15 15.19 3.01
CA LEU A 63 21.75 14.32 4.13
C LEU A 63 20.89 15.09 5.14
N ASP A 64 21.20 16.37 5.39
CA ASP A 64 20.44 17.18 6.34
C ASP A 64 19.00 17.41 5.82
N LYS A 65 18.84 17.59 4.49
CA LYS A 65 17.53 17.72 3.85
C LYS A 65 16.75 16.42 3.83
N GLN A 66 17.44 15.27 3.83
CA GLN A 66 16.81 13.96 3.92
C GLN A 66 16.18 13.76 5.30
N GLU A 67 16.91 14.08 6.37
CA GLU A 67 16.37 13.98 7.72
C GLU A 67 15.18 14.92 7.93
N GLU A 68 15.28 16.17 7.48
CA GLU A 68 14.19 17.16 7.53
C GLU A 68 12.93 16.66 6.81
N TYR A 69 13.10 16.09 5.60
CA TYR A 69 12.00 15.49 4.84
C TYR A 69 11.32 14.34 5.60
N LEU A 70 12.09 13.39 6.16
CA LEU A 70 11.52 12.26 6.90
C LEU A 70 10.81 12.71 8.17
N LEU A 71 11.36 13.69 8.87
CA LEU A 71 10.73 14.29 10.04
C LEU A 71 9.42 14.97 9.66
N GLU A 72 9.36 15.71 8.55
CA GLU A 72 8.13 16.36 8.09
C GLU A 72 7.06 15.35 7.67
N LEU A 73 7.43 14.28 6.96
CA LEU A 73 6.51 13.17 6.63
C LEU A 73 5.98 12.44 7.86
N LEU A 74 6.86 12.14 8.82
CA LEU A 74 6.46 11.50 10.07
C LEU A 74 5.56 12.41 10.90
N ASN A 75 5.88 13.70 10.98
CA ASN A 75 5.07 14.67 11.72
C ASN A 75 3.69 14.84 11.09
N LEU A 76 3.60 14.93 9.77
CA LEU A 76 2.32 14.92 9.05
C LEU A 76 1.50 13.66 9.39
N THR A 77 2.16 12.50 9.42
CA THR A 77 1.52 11.22 9.79
C THR A 77 1.02 11.25 11.24
N LEU A 78 1.79 11.79 12.18
CA LEU A 78 1.39 11.91 13.59
C LEU A 78 0.32 12.99 13.84
N GLU A 79 0.28 14.03 13.01
CA GLU A 79 -0.73 15.09 13.08
C GLU A 79 -2.09 14.63 12.57
N ASN A 80 -2.11 13.92 11.44
CA ASN A 80 -3.33 13.45 10.79
C ASN A 80 -3.24 11.96 10.43
N PRO A 81 -3.18 11.06 11.43
CA PRO A 81 -2.81 9.65 11.22
C PRO A 81 -3.80 8.83 10.42
N LEU A 82 -5.04 9.32 10.27
CA LEU A 82 -6.11 8.67 9.52
C LEU A 82 -6.41 9.38 8.19
N ASN A 83 -5.58 10.36 7.79
CA ASN A 83 -5.73 11.04 6.51
C ASN A 83 -5.29 10.12 5.38
N CYS A 84 -6.18 9.89 4.42
CA CYS A 84 -5.95 9.10 3.21
C CYS A 84 -5.69 9.96 1.96
N SER A 85 -5.61 11.29 2.06
CA SER A 85 -5.22 12.19 0.95
C SER A 85 -3.71 12.20 0.73
N ASP A 86 -3.27 12.07 -0.52
CA ASP A 86 -1.86 12.13 -0.92
C ASP A 86 -1.33 13.56 -1.02
N GLU A 87 -2.21 14.57 -1.10
CA GLU A 87 -1.83 15.96 -1.39
C GLU A 87 -0.76 16.51 -0.43
N PRO A 88 -0.84 16.29 0.90
CA PRO A 88 0.18 16.78 1.80
C PRO A 88 1.55 16.10 1.59
N TYR A 89 1.56 14.80 1.24
CA TYR A 89 2.78 14.07 0.94
C TYR A 89 3.42 14.59 -0.35
N ILE A 90 2.61 14.84 -1.39
CA ILE A 90 3.06 15.42 -2.65
C ILE A 90 3.68 16.79 -2.41
N GLY A 91 3.02 17.66 -1.64
CA GLY A 91 3.55 18.99 -1.33
C GLY A 91 4.89 18.94 -0.59
N ILE A 92 5.06 18.00 0.34
CA ILE A 92 6.35 17.77 1.01
C ILE A 92 7.38 17.26 0.01
N SER A 93 7.07 16.22 -0.79
CA SER A 93 8.02 15.71 -1.81
C SER A 93 8.48 16.82 -2.78
N GLU A 94 7.56 17.65 -3.27
CA GLU A 94 7.86 18.79 -4.14
C GLU A 94 8.77 19.83 -3.46
N LYS A 95 8.50 20.18 -2.18
CA LYS A 95 9.32 21.10 -1.39
C LYS A 95 10.79 20.67 -1.32
N TYR A 96 11.06 19.37 -1.23
CA TYR A 96 12.43 18.83 -1.14
C TYR A 96 13.00 18.38 -2.49
N GLY A 97 12.25 18.54 -3.59
CA GLY A 97 12.66 18.08 -4.92
C GLY A 97 12.80 16.56 -5.00
N ILE A 98 12.06 15.83 -4.17
CA ILE A 98 12.00 14.36 -4.19
C ILE A 98 10.85 13.97 -5.11
N ALA A 99 11.10 13.06 -6.05
CA ALA A 99 10.02 12.55 -6.88
C ALA A 99 8.97 11.89 -5.97
N SER A 100 7.73 12.41 -5.98
CA SER A 100 6.68 11.88 -5.10
C SER A 100 6.40 10.42 -5.48
N ASP A 101 6.90 9.49 -4.69
CA ASP A 101 6.61 8.07 -4.81
C ASP A 101 5.27 7.69 -4.18
N GLY A 102 4.55 8.64 -3.56
CA GLY A 102 3.25 8.40 -2.94
C GLY A 102 2.24 7.73 -3.90
N ARG A 103 2.35 7.97 -5.21
CA ARG A 103 1.56 7.27 -6.23
C ARG A 103 2.12 5.88 -6.57
N ALA A 104 3.45 5.75 -6.56
CA ALA A 104 4.14 4.50 -6.80
C ALA A 104 3.90 3.50 -5.66
N SER A 105 3.71 3.93 -4.41
CA SER A 105 3.45 3.02 -3.29
C SER A 105 2.05 2.39 -3.34
N LEU A 106 1.02 3.14 -3.72
CA LEU A 106 -0.31 2.58 -4.00
C LEU A 106 -0.24 1.58 -5.17
N GLY A 107 0.49 1.93 -6.24
CA GLY A 107 0.78 1.03 -7.35
C GLY A 107 1.56 -0.21 -6.90
N TYR A 108 2.58 -0.06 -6.06
CA TYR A 108 3.48 -1.13 -5.62
C TYR A 108 2.76 -2.17 -4.75
N PHE A 109 1.84 -1.72 -3.89
CA PHE A 109 1.02 -2.61 -3.06
C PHE A 109 -0.11 -3.31 -3.82
N LEU A 110 -0.67 -2.68 -4.86
CA LEU A 110 -1.70 -3.30 -5.71
C LEU A 110 -1.12 -4.25 -6.76
N ASN A 111 0.14 -4.08 -7.17
CA ASN A 111 0.69 -4.69 -8.38
C ASN A 111 1.59 -5.92 -8.12
N LYS A 112 2.05 -6.16 -6.88
CA LYS A 112 3.05 -7.21 -6.59
C LYS A 112 2.57 -8.67 -6.67
N LYS A 113 1.28 -8.95 -6.83
CA LYS A 113 0.74 -10.31 -7.12
C LYS A 113 -0.24 -10.37 -8.29
N ALA A 114 -0.31 -9.33 -9.11
CA ALA A 114 -1.01 -9.48 -10.36
C ALA A 114 -0.17 -10.40 -11.26
N ILE A 115 -0.60 -11.66 -11.36
CA ILE A 115 -0.27 -12.57 -12.48
C ILE A 115 -0.61 -11.90 -13.84
N TYR A 116 -1.29 -10.77 -13.82
CA TYR A 116 -1.46 -9.83 -14.92
C TYR A 116 -0.66 -8.55 -14.66
N GLN A 117 0.54 -8.46 -15.23
CA GLN A 117 1.31 -7.21 -15.33
C GLN A 117 0.58 -6.07 -16.07
N ILE A 118 -0.68 -6.25 -16.47
CA ILE A 118 -1.43 -5.35 -17.33
C ILE A 118 -2.39 -4.46 -16.52
N GLU A 119 -3.14 -4.97 -15.52
CA GLU A 119 -4.19 -4.16 -14.88
C GLU A 119 -3.71 -3.20 -13.77
N GLY A 120 -2.59 -3.50 -13.10
CA GLY A 120 -2.05 -2.64 -12.03
C GLY A 120 -1.40 -1.36 -12.57
N TRP A 121 -0.80 -1.45 -13.76
CA TRP A 121 -0.36 -0.28 -14.51
C TRP A 121 -1.56 0.40 -15.13
N ASP A 122 -2.53 -0.31 -15.71
CA ASP A 122 -3.68 0.33 -16.36
C ASP A 122 -4.58 1.11 -15.41
N LEU A 123 -4.79 0.71 -14.16
CA LEU A 123 -5.57 1.52 -13.19
C LEU A 123 -4.82 2.79 -12.76
N MET A 124 -3.51 2.69 -12.55
CA MET A 124 -2.66 3.83 -12.22
C MET A 124 -2.46 4.74 -13.44
N PHE A 125 -2.35 4.18 -14.65
CA PHE A 125 -2.25 4.90 -15.91
C PHE A 125 -3.59 5.49 -16.32
N PHE A 126 -4.73 4.84 -16.07
CA PHE A 126 -6.07 5.42 -16.28
C PHE A 126 -6.31 6.58 -15.33
N TYR A 127 -5.98 6.43 -14.04
CA TYR A 127 -6.18 7.50 -13.07
C TYR A 127 -5.19 8.67 -13.29
N ASP A 128 -3.92 8.36 -13.58
CA ASP A 128 -2.88 9.38 -13.84
C ASP A 128 -3.04 10.01 -15.23
N SER A 129 -3.56 9.29 -16.24
CA SER A 129 -3.94 9.86 -17.54
C SER A 129 -5.23 10.68 -17.45
N TRP A 130 -6.25 10.21 -16.73
CA TRP A 130 -7.47 10.97 -16.50
C TRP A 130 -7.19 12.29 -15.77
N ARG A 131 -6.26 12.29 -14.79
CA ARG A 131 -5.88 13.51 -14.04
C ARG A 131 -4.86 14.40 -14.76
N ARG A 132 -3.86 13.85 -15.47
CA ARG A 132 -2.87 14.66 -16.23
C ARG A 132 -3.41 15.20 -17.56
N TYR A 133 -4.35 14.50 -18.19
CA TYR A 133 -4.97 14.90 -19.46
C TYR A 133 -6.39 15.43 -19.29
N GLY A 134 -6.85 15.65 -18.05
CA GLY A 134 -8.12 16.30 -17.71
C GLY A 134 -8.28 17.75 -18.21
N ASN A 135 -7.25 18.31 -18.86
CA ASN A 135 -7.39 19.48 -19.72
C ASN A 135 -7.55 19.02 -21.17
N TYR A 136 -8.75 18.59 -21.55
CA TYR A 136 -9.09 18.44 -22.96
C TYR A 136 -9.40 19.80 -23.56
N THR A 137 -8.82 20.09 -24.73
CA THR A 137 -9.38 21.07 -25.66
C THR A 137 -10.63 20.45 -26.28
N THR A 138 -11.78 21.09 -26.08
CA THR A 138 -13.03 20.76 -26.77
C THR A 138 -12.85 20.95 -28.28
N ALA A 139 -13.27 19.97 -29.09
CA ALA A 139 -13.56 20.24 -30.50
C ALA A 139 -14.72 21.26 -30.60
N GLU A 140 -14.82 22.01 -31.69
CA GLU A 140 -15.82 23.08 -31.88
C GLU A 140 -17.29 22.62 -31.73
N ASP A 141 -17.56 21.31 -31.74
CA ASP A 141 -18.89 20.71 -31.58
C ASP A 141 -19.18 20.14 -30.17
N GLY A 142 -18.27 20.32 -29.20
CA GLY A 142 -18.47 19.92 -27.81
C GLY A 142 -18.31 18.41 -27.53
N ARG A 143 -17.81 17.61 -28.47
CA ARG A 143 -17.50 16.20 -28.25
C ARG A 143 -16.05 15.99 -27.79
N LEU A 144 -15.88 15.09 -26.82
CA LEU A 144 -14.58 14.67 -26.30
C LEU A 144 -13.85 13.85 -27.38
N GLN A 145 -12.68 14.31 -27.85
CA GLN A 145 -11.80 13.51 -28.73
C GLN A 145 -10.48 13.20 -28.01
N ILE A 146 -10.32 11.94 -27.62
CA ILE A 146 -9.01 11.34 -27.40
C ILE A 146 -8.81 10.37 -28.56
N PRO A 147 -7.74 10.48 -29.36
CA PRO A 147 -7.38 9.41 -30.27
C PRO A 147 -6.82 8.25 -29.44
N ILE A 148 -7.71 7.37 -28.97
CA ILE A 148 -7.37 6.09 -28.33
C ILE A 148 -6.38 5.31 -29.21
N ASP A 149 -6.48 5.50 -30.52
CA ASP A 149 -5.67 4.82 -31.53
C ASP A 149 -4.17 5.17 -31.44
N ASP A 150 -3.77 6.40 -31.06
CA ASP A 150 -2.36 6.78 -31.06
C ASP A 150 -1.60 6.31 -29.80
N LEU A 151 -2.28 6.23 -28.66
CA LEU A 151 -1.72 5.69 -27.41
C LEU A 151 -1.56 4.17 -27.49
N HIS A 152 -2.57 3.47 -28.03
CA HIS A 152 -2.47 2.04 -28.31
C HIS A 152 -1.38 1.73 -29.33
N LYS A 153 -1.30 2.50 -30.43
CA LYS A 153 -0.34 2.24 -31.50
C LYS A 153 1.10 2.50 -31.07
N THR A 154 1.36 3.53 -30.27
CA THR A 154 2.71 3.80 -29.73
C THR A 154 3.15 2.72 -28.73
N ALA A 155 2.25 2.22 -27.89
CA ALA A 155 2.54 1.08 -27.02
C ALA A 155 2.81 -0.19 -27.86
N ILE A 156 1.95 -0.51 -28.81
CA ILE A 156 2.08 -1.68 -29.70
C ILE A 156 3.36 -1.61 -30.57
N ASP A 157 3.73 -0.43 -31.07
CA ASP A 157 4.91 -0.23 -31.91
C ASP A 157 6.22 -0.33 -31.11
N ASN A 158 6.22 0.10 -29.85
CA ASN A 158 7.36 -0.08 -28.95
C ASN A 158 7.49 -1.55 -28.48
N PHE A 159 6.37 -2.24 -28.24
CA PHE A 159 6.36 -3.68 -27.93
C PHE A 159 6.75 -4.57 -29.12
N SER A 160 6.47 -4.15 -30.35
CA SER A 160 6.77 -4.93 -31.57
C SER A 160 8.21 -4.76 -32.07
N LYS A 161 8.86 -3.61 -31.82
CA LYS A 161 10.25 -3.36 -32.23
C LYS A 161 11.29 -4.13 -31.42
N GLU A 162 11.00 -4.46 -30.17
CA GLU A 162 11.81 -5.40 -29.36
C GLU A 162 11.29 -6.86 -29.45
N GLY A 163 10.25 -7.08 -30.27
CA GLY A 163 9.39 -8.26 -30.29
C GLY A 163 9.92 -9.44 -31.10
N LYS A 164 10.88 -10.19 -30.55
CA LYS A 164 11.08 -11.60 -30.93
C LYS A 164 11.16 -12.64 -29.80
N SER A 165 11.04 -12.28 -28.51
CA SER A 165 10.97 -13.34 -27.48
C SER A 165 10.06 -13.12 -26.26
N LEU A 166 9.37 -11.98 -26.11
CA LEU A 166 8.60 -11.71 -24.88
C LEU A 166 7.08 -11.90 -24.99
N LEU A 167 6.53 -12.09 -26.21
CA LEU A 167 5.08 -12.24 -26.44
C LEU A 167 4.66 -13.62 -26.98
N ARG A 168 5.25 -14.68 -26.45
CA ARG A 168 4.45 -15.88 -26.10
C ARG A 168 4.02 -15.72 -24.64
N GLY A 169 3.30 -14.64 -24.36
CA GLY A 169 2.42 -14.58 -23.20
C GLY A 169 1.37 -15.66 -23.44
N MET A 170 1.62 -16.86 -22.94
CA MET A 170 0.61 -17.88 -22.83
C MET A 170 -0.50 -17.28 -21.96
N TYR A 171 -1.59 -16.82 -22.57
CA TYR A 171 -2.83 -16.67 -21.84
C TYR A 171 -3.12 -18.07 -21.26
N PRO A 172 -3.06 -18.27 -19.94
CA PRO A 172 -3.10 -19.62 -19.39
C PRO A 172 -4.46 -20.27 -19.60
N ILE A 173 -5.49 -19.51 -19.98
CA ILE A 173 -6.86 -19.97 -20.18
C ILE A 173 -7.47 -19.27 -21.40
N LEU A 174 -7.96 -20.06 -22.35
CA LEU A 174 -8.81 -19.59 -23.46
C LEU A 174 -10.27 -19.73 -23.03
N VAL A 175 -10.96 -18.61 -22.83
CA VAL A 175 -12.40 -18.59 -22.51
C VAL A 175 -13.19 -18.32 -23.78
N ASN A 176 -14.13 -19.20 -24.12
CA ASN A 176 -15.09 -18.92 -25.18
C ASN A 176 -16.29 -18.16 -24.58
N PRO A 177 -16.51 -16.88 -24.95
CA PRO A 177 -17.52 -16.03 -24.33
C PRO A 177 -18.96 -16.39 -24.70
N TYR A 178 -19.16 -17.31 -25.65
CA TYR A 178 -20.49 -17.76 -26.07
C TYR A 178 -21.07 -18.86 -25.17
N TYR A 179 -20.30 -19.41 -24.23
CA TYR A 179 -20.82 -20.36 -23.24
C TYR A 179 -21.61 -19.64 -22.13
N PRO A 180 -22.60 -20.32 -21.52
CA PRO A 180 -23.25 -19.85 -20.31
C PRO A 180 -22.24 -19.59 -19.17
N ASN A 181 -22.49 -18.56 -18.35
CA ASN A 181 -21.60 -18.16 -17.26
C ASN A 181 -21.23 -19.30 -16.30
N ASN A 182 -22.19 -20.18 -15.98
CA ASN A 182 -21.94 -21.33 -15.11
C ASN A 182 -20.92 -22.30 -15.73
N GLU A 183 -21.00 -22.58 -17.03
CA GLU A 183 -20.05 -23.47 -17.72
C GLU A 183 -18.64 -22.84 -17.79
N ILE A 184 -18.58 -21.53 -18.00
CA ILE A 184 -17.31 -20.77 -17.98
C ILE A 184 -16.67 -20.84 -16.58
N PHE A 185 -17.45 -20.58 -15.52
CA PHE A 185 -16.93 -20.59 -14.15
C PHE A 185 -16.52 -22.00 -13.69
N ASP A 186 -17.27 -23.04 -14.08
CA ASP A 186 -16.94 -24.42 -13.76
C ASP A 186 -15.64 -24.86 -14.44
N ALA A 187 -15.47 -24.54 -15.74
CA ALA A 187 -14.25 -24.84 -16.49
C ALA A 187 -13.03 -24.10 -15.93
N LEU A 188 -13.18 -22.82 -15.61
CA LEU A 188 -12.14 -22.02 -14.95
C LEU A 188 -11.79 -22.59 -13.57
N GLY A 189 -12.80 -23.01 -12.81
CA GLY A 189 -12.63 -23.62 -11.49
C GLY A 189 -11.80 -24.91 -11.55
N GLU A 190 -12.06 -25.78 -12.53
CA GLU A 190 -11.30 -27.02 -12.71
C GLU A 190 -9.86 -26.75 -13.17
N GLU A 191 -9.64 -25.84 -14.12
CA GLU A 191 -8.29 -25.44 -14.53
C GLU A 191 -7.49 -24.85 -13.36
N LEU A 192 -8.11 -23.96 -12.57
CA LEU A 192 -7.48 -23.42 -11.36
C LEU A 192 -7.13 -24.52 -10.36
N ARG A 193 -7.95 -25.56 -10.22
CA ARG A 193 -7.68 -26.71 -9.34
C ARG A 193 -6.48 -27.51 -9.85
N LEU A 194 -6.39 -27.76 -11.16
CA LEU A 194 -5.27 -28.45 -11.80
C LEU A 194 -3.97 -27.65 -11.66
N ILE A 195 -4.01 -26.34 -11.89
CA ILE A 195 -2.87 -25.43 -11.71
C ILE A 195 -2.40 -25.47 -10.25
N ARG A 196 -3.30 -25.25 -9.28
CA ARG A 196 -2.95 -25.29 -7.84
C ARG A 196 -2.33 -26.63 -7.44
N LYS A 197 -2.90 -27.74 -7.92
CA LYS A 197 -2.36 -29.10 -7.67
C LYS A 197 -0.97 -29.28 -8.29
N LYS A 198 -0.78 -28.84 -9.54
CA LYS A 198 0.49 -28.92 -10.27
C LYS A 198 1.60 -28.16 -9.56
N PHE A 199 1.30 -26.95 -9.10
CA PHE A 199 2.26 -26.09 -8.41
C PHE A 199 2.30 -26.30 -6.88
N LYS A 200 1.60 -27.32 -6.36
CA LYS A 200 1.50 -27.61 -4.92
C LYS A 200 1.09 -26.40 -4.08
N ILE A 201 0.28 -25.50 -4.64
CA ILE A 201 -0.24 -24.34 -3.94
C ILE A 201 -1.20 -24.85 -2.86
N GLY A 202 -0.75 -24.78 -1.60
CA GLY A 202 -1.48 -25.23 -0.41
C GLY A 202 -2.82 -24.53 -0.19
N LYS A 203 -3.67 -25.11 0.66
CA LYS A 203 -5.05 -24.68 0.93
C LYS A 203 -5.12 -23.29 1.60
N THR A 204 -6.16 -22.54 1.20
CA THR A 204 -6.73 -21.30 1.77
C THR A 204 -5.73 -20.23 2.21
N THR A 205 -5.55 -19.27 1.30
CA THR A 205 -4.96 -17.96 1.57
C THR A 205 -5.55 -17.39 2.86
N ARG A 206 -4.70 -16.81 3.72
CA ARG A 206 -5.17 -16.05 4.89
C ARG A 206 -6.19 -15.01 4.40
N GLN A 207 -7.43 -15.14 4.84
CA GLN A 207 -8.47 -14.15 4.56
C GLN A 207 -8.46 -13.12 5.69
N ILE A 208 -8.39 -11.85 5.32
CA ILE A 208 -8.64 -10.76 6.25
C ILE A 208 -10.10 -10.36 6.10
N THR A 209 -10.76 -10.18 7.24
CA THR A 209 -12.15 -9.80 7.34
C THR A 209 -12.27 -8.44 8.03
N TYR A 210 -13.45 -7.82 7.96
CA TYR A 210 -13.72 -6.60 8.75
C TYR A 210 -13.57 -6.81 10.26
N GLN A 211 -13.78 -8.04 10.77
CA GLN A 211 -13.55 -8.35 12.18
C GLN A 211 -12.06 -8.26 12.54
N ASP A 212 -11.17 -8.62 11.61
CA ASP A 212 -9.73 -8.42 11.78
C ASP A 212 -9.40 -6.92 11.83
N LEU A 213 -9.98 -6.10 10.95
CA LEU A 213 -9.79 -4.65 10.95
C LEU A 213 -10.28 -4.00 12.24
N LEU A 214 -11.44 -4.42 12.74
CA LEU A 214 -11.97 -3.99 14.05
C LEU A 214 -11.02 -4.38 15.19
N LYS A 215 -10.44 -5.58 15.14
CA LYS A 215 -9.43 -6.03 16.10
C LYS A 215 -8.13 -5.22 15.99
N TRP A 216 -7.68 -4.86 14.78
CA TRP A 216 -6.51 -4.01 14.59
C TRP A 216 -6.74 -2.60 15.13
N SER A 217 -7.95 -2.08 14.94
CA SER A 217 -8.40 -0.83 15.54
C SER A 217 -8.41 -0.89 17.08
N SER A 218 -8.91 -1.98 17.67
CA SER A 218 -8.91 -2.13 19.14
C SER A 218 -7.48 -2.19 19.70
N TYR A 219 -6.56 -2.84 18.97
CA TYR A 219 -5.13 -2.91 19.30
C TYR A 219 -4.33 -1.64 18.98
N LYS A 220 -4.96 -0.60 18.44
CA LYS A 220 -4.29 0.66 18.09
C LYS A 220 -3.07 0.47 17.18
N VAL A 221 -3.18 -0.46 16.22
CA VAL A 221 -2.05 -0.90 15.39
C VAL A 221 -1.40 0.24 14.62
N LEU A 222 -2.16 1.17 14.02
CA LEU A 222 -1.59 2.31 13.30
C LEU A 222 -0.80 3.22 14.24
N ALA A 223 -1.35 3.53 15.42
CA ALA A 223 -0.66 4.33 16.43
C ALA A 223 0.64 3.65 16.87
N TYR A 224 0.62 2.33 17.04
CA TYR A 224 1.84 1.60 17.40
C TYR A 224 2.86 1.58 16.26
N PHE A 225 2.42 1.45 15.00
CA PHE A 225 3.27 1.57 13.82
C PHE A 225 3.94 2.95 13.78
N ASP A 226 3.20 4.03 13.97
CA ASP A 226 3.74 5.39 13.93
C ASP A 226 4.79 5.64 15.03
N LEU A 227 4.58 5.09 16.23
CA LEU A 227 5.58 5.10 17.29
C LEU A 227 6.84 4.29 16.91
N LYS A 228 6.71 3.18 16.18
CA LYS A 228 7.86 2.41 15.69
C LYS A 228 8.63 3.16 14.62
N LEU A 229 7.95 3.84 13.69
CA LEU A 229 8.62 4.69 12.71
C LEU A 229 9.40 5.81 13.40
N TRP A 230 8.80 6.43 14.42
CA TRP A 230 9.49 7.42 15.23
C TRP A 230 10.74 6.86 15.96
N GLU A 231 10.62 5.68 16.59
CA GLU A 231 11.75 5.00 17.23
C GLU A 231 12.91 4.73 16.26
N LEU A 232 12.57 4.24 15.06
CA LEU A 232 13.54 3.93 14.02
C LEU A 232 14.25 5.20 13.54
N LEU A 233 13.50 6.25 13.22
CA LEU A 233 14.06 7.51 12.72
C LEU A 233 14.98 8.19 13.75
N HIS A 234 14.64 8.14 15.04
CA HIS A 234 15.42 8.79 16.10
C HIS A 234 16.48 7.87 16.72
N GLY A 235 16.60 6.61 16.28
CA GLY A 235 17.51 5.63 16.86
C GLY A 235 17.24 5.35 18.35
N THR A 236 15.99 5.44 18.78
CA THR A 236 15.57 5.24 20.18
C THR A 236 14.92 3.87 20.38
N LYS A 237 14.60 3.53 21.63
CA LYS A 237 13.79 2.38 21.99
C LYS A 237 12.90 2.72 23.18
N THR A 238 11.59 2.58 23.02
CA THR A 238 10.61 2.80 24.08
C THR A 238 10.36 1.51 24.85
N THR A 239 10.21 1.61 26.17
CA THR A 239 9.84 0.46 26.98
C THR A 239 8.40 0.04 26.70
N LYS A 240 8.10 -1.25 26.89
CA LYS A 240 6.75 -1.79 26.72
C LYS A 240 5.73 -1.09 27.62
N THR A 241 6.14 -0.76 28.85
CA THR A 241 5.32 0.00 29.80
C THR A 241 4.90 1.35 29.23
N VAL A 242 5.83 2.10 28.64
CA VAL A 242 5.53 3.42 28.06
C VAL A 242 4.65 3.27 26.82
N ILE A 243 4.93 2.28 25.95
CA ILE A 243 4.07 1.98 24.80
C ILE A 243 2.63 1.64 25.25
N CYS A 244 2.46 0.76 26.24
CA CYS A 244 1.12 0.42 26.74
C CYS A 244 0.40 1.66 27.29
N ARG A 245 1.10 2.52 28.05
CA ARG A 245 0.52 3.77 28.56
C ARG A 245 0.16 4.75 27.44
N ALA A 246 0.92 4.76 26.35
CA ALA A 246 0.67 5.62 25.20
C ALA A 246 -0.51 5.14 24.34
N LEU A 247 -0.69 3.83 24.21
CA LEU A 247 -1.74 3.24 23.36
C LEU A 247 -3.05 2.97 24.11
N TYR A 248 -2.98 2.66 25.40
CA TYR A 248 -4.08 2.15 26.21
C TYR A 248 -4.22 3.01 27.47
N ASP A 249 -4.73 4.23 27.30
CA ASP A 249 -4.88 5.22 28.37
C ASP A 249 -5.76 4.74 29.53
N LYS A 250 -6.69 3.82 29.24
CA LYS A 250 -7.58 3.20 30.25
C LYS A 250 -7.11 1.81 30.69
N GLY A 251 -5.95 1.36 30.23
CA GLY A 251 -5.38 0.06 30.60
C GLY A 251 -6.14 -1.12 30.00
N GLU A 252 -6.75 -0.97 28.82
CA GLU A 252 -7.49 -2.03 28.12
C GLU A 252 -6.62 -3.25 27.85
N TYR A 253 -5.32 -3.02 27.63
CA TYR A 253 -4.35 -4.06 27.35
C TYR A 253 -3.04 -3.81 28.10
N GLY A 254 -2.46 -4.88 28.63
CA GLY A 254 -1.16 -4.85 29.29
C GLY A 254 0.01 -5.26 28.38
N GLU A 255 1.22 -5.20 28.93
CA GLU A 255 2.46 -5.59 28.21
C GLU A 255 2.43 -7.02 27.67
N ASP A 256 1.70 -7.91 28.33
CA ASP A 256 1.61 -9.31 27.94
C ASP A 256 0.76 -9.50 26.67
N ASN A 257 -0.32 -8.70 26.51
CA ASN A 257 -1.07 -8.64 25.25
C ASN A 257 -0.24 -7.97 24.15
N LEU A 258 0.43 -6.86 24.48
CA LEU A 258 1.35 -6.19 23.55
C LEU A 258 2.38 -7.20 23.00
N ARG A 259 3.02 -7.98 23.86
CA ARG A 259 4.04 -8.96 23.47
C ARG A 259 3.49 -10.15 22.67
N LYS A 260 2.36 -10.71 23.08
CA LYS A 260 1.85 -11.97 22.52
C LYS A 260 0.99 -11.79 21.27
N SER A 261 0.40 -10.61 21.08
CA SER A 261 -0.60 -10.40 20.03
C SER A 261 -0.31 -9.19 19.16
N VAL A 262 -0.01 -8.05 19.77
CA VAL A 262 0.12 -6.79 19.02
C VAL A 262 1.48 -6.64 18.35
N GLU A 263 2.58 -6.97 19.03
CA GLU A 263 3.94 -6.97 18.48
C GLU A 263 4.11 -7.93 17.29
N PRO A 264 3.65 -9.20 17.36
CA PRO A 264 3.72 -10.10 16.21
C PRO A 264 2.90 -9.60 15.02
N LEU A 265 1.69 -9.07 15.28
CA LEU A 265 0.85 -8.49 14.23
C LEU A 265 1.52 -7.28 13.58
N LEU A 266 2.05 -6.35 14.39
CA LEU A 266 2.75 -5.18 13.87
C LEU A 266 4.00 -5.58 13.09
N HIS A 267 4.76 -6.57 13.57
CA HIS A 267 5.91 -7.08 12.84
C HIS A 267 5.51 -7.67 11.49
N GLN A 268 4.42 -8.43 11.41
CA GLN A 268 3.89 -8.92 10.14
C GLN A 268 3.46 -7.77 9.24
N LEU A 269 2.83 -6.73 9.78
CA LEU A 269 2.48 -5.56 8.99
C LEU A 269 3.74 -4.88 8.48
N MET A 270 4.69 -4.52 9.33
CA MET A 270 5.90 -3.77 8.94
C MET A 270 6.85 -4.54 8.00
N TYR A 271 7.00 -5.85 8.20
CA TYR A 271 8.12 -6.61 7.65
C TYR A 271 7.74 -7.89 6.91
N ALA A 272 6.47 -8.33 6.93
CA ALA A 272 6.12 -9.45 6.07
C ALA A 272 6.22 -8.98 4.63
N ASP A 273 7.24 -9.48 3.92
CA ASP A 273 7.35 -9.32 2.49
C ASP A 273 6.06 -9.80 1.83
N CYS A 274 5.65 -9.12 0.75
CA CYS A 274 4.50 -9.57 -0.04
C CYS A 274 4.71 -10.98 -0.63
N ILE A 275 5.95 -11.50 -0.56
CA ILE A 275 6.37 -12.81 -1.03
C ILE A 275 7.47 -13.32 -0.09
N ASP A 276 7.13 -14.10 0.92
CA ASP A 276 8.13 -14.81 1.73
C ASP A 276 8.70 -15.95 0.86
N SER A 277 9.99 -15.86 0.52
CA SER A 277 10.64 -16.68 -0.52
C SER A 277 10.96 -18.12 -0.11
N SER A 278 10.27 -18.68 0.88
CA SER A 278 10.51 -20.08 1.31
C SER A 278 9.27 -20.94 1.48
N ASP A 279 8.08 -20.35 1.61
CA ASP A 279 6.81 -21.08 1.66
C ASP A 279 5.78 -20.37 0.76
N GLU A 280 5.79 -20.72 -0.54
CA GLU A 280 4.99 -20.14 -1.64
C GLU A 280 3.45 -20.27 -1.50
N SER A 281 2.92 -20.53 -0.30
CA SER A 281 1.53 -20.93 -0.09
C SER A 281 0.65 -19.96 0.71
N GLU A 282 1.22 -18.98 1.42
CA GLU A 282 0.43 -18.02 2.21
C GLU A 282 0.48 -16.60 1.63
N TRP A 283 -0.70 -15.98 1.51
CA TRP A 283 -0.80 -14.57 1.19
C TRP A 283 -0.24 -13.75 2.35
N SER A 284 0.54 -12.71 2.02
CA SER A 284 0.94 -11.74 3.03
C SER A 284 -0.31 -11.06 3.59
N ILE A 285 -0.19 -10.52 4.80
CA ILE A 285 -1.26 -9.75 5.43
C ILE A 285 -1.70 -8.56 4.54
N HIS A 286 -0.78 -8.03 3.72
CA HIS A 286 -1.03 -6.98 2.75
C HIS A 286 -1.84 -7.45 1.55
N ASP A 287 -1.52 -8.62 0.99
CA ASP A 287 -2.28 -9.19 -0.13
C ASP A 287 -3.74 -9.44 0.27
N ALA A 288 -3.93 -10.00 1.48
CA ALA A 288 -5.24 -10.31 2.02
C ALA A 288 -6.07 -9.03 2.26
N LEU A 289 -5.43 -7.97 2.75
CA LEU A 289 -6.07 -6.67 2.91
C LEU A 289 -6.40 -6.04 1.55
N ALA A 290 -5.50 -6.13 0.58
CA ALA A 290 -5.72 -5.62 -0.77
C ALA A 290 -6.87 -6.33 -1.49
N ALA A 291 -7.07 -7.64 -1.26
CA ALA A 291 -8.27 -8.33 -1.74
C ALA A 291 -9.55 -7.82 -1.08
N LEU A 292 -9.55 -7.64 0.24
CA LEU A 292 -10.72 -7.10 0.94
C LEU A 292 -11.05 -5.67 0.47
N ALA A 293 -10.04 -4.83 0.26
CA ALA A 293 -10.21 -3.49 -0.30
C ALA A 293 -10.78 -3.51 -1.72
N ARG A 294 -10.30 -4.41 -2.60
CA ARG A 294 -10.84 -4.58 -3.96
C ARG A 294 -12.29 -5.04 -3.95
N GLU A 295 -12.64 -5.97 -3.08
CA GLU A 295 -14.03 -6.41 -2.90
C GLU A 295 -14.93 -5.26 -2.45
N GLU A 296 -14.45 -4.43 -1.51
CA GLU A 296 -15.15 -3.26 -1.01
C GLU A 296 -15.38 -2.21 -2.12
N ILE A 297 -14.34 -1.89 -2.90
CA ILE A 297 -14.43 -0.99 -4.06
C ILE A 297 -15.44 -1.53 -5.08
N GLY A 298 -15.34 -2.81 -5.45
CA GLY A 298 -16.20 -3.41 -6.46
C GLY A 298 -17.69 -3.35 -6.09
N LYS A 299 -18.01 -3.30 -4.79
CA LYS A 299 -19.38 -3.13 -4.30
C LYS A 299 -19.90 -1.69 -4.41
N ASN A 300 -19.02 -0.68 -4.35
CA ASN A 300 -19.41 0.73 -4.47
C ASN A 300 -18.29 1.61 -5.04
N PRO A 301 -18.00 1.53 -6.35
CA PRO A 301 -16.90 2.28 -6.96
C PRO A 301 -17.04 3.80 -6.80
N ALA A 302 -18.27 4.33 -6.94
CA ALA A 302 -18.56 5.77 -6.87
C ALA A 302 -18.22 6.40 -5.52
N LYS A 303 -18.20 5.63 -4.43
CA LYS A 303 -17.77 6.10 -3.10
C LYS A 303 -16.28 6.46 -3.09
N TYR A 304 -15.45 5.71 -3.81
CA TYR A 304 -14.00 5.83 -3.80
C TYR A 304 -13.46 6.63 -4.99
N PHE A 305 -14.22 6.63 -6.10
CA PHE A 305 -13.91 7.32 -7.34
C PHE A 305 -15.14 8.13 -7.78
N PRO A 306 -15.45 9.25 -7.08
CA PRO A 306 -16.50 10.16 -7.52
C PRO A 306 -16.11 10.83 -8.85
N GLU A 307 -17.07 10.98 -9.76
CA GLU A 307 -16.92 11.66 -11.07
C GLU A 307 -16.61 13.15 -10.93
#